data_AF-A0A1X7TJK7-F1
#
_entry.id   AF-A0A1X7TJK7-F1
#
_cell.length_a   1.000
_cell.length_b   1.000
_cell.length_c   1.000
_cell.angle_alpha   90.00
_cell.angle_beta   90.00
_cell.angle_gamma   90.00
#
_symmetry.space_group_name_H-M   'P 1'
#
loop_
_entity.id
_entity.type
_entity.pdbx_description
1 polymer ?
#
loop_
_entity_poly.entity_id
_entity_poly.type
_entity_poly.pdbx_seq_one_letter_code
_entity_poly.pdbx_strand_id
1 'polypeptide(L)'
;MPRLFLELRRLVVTLRQNGSSVEDISRRLLDAGVTVSRTSLYKLLKKYKEKGTVGDLWRATVVPKLNEEHLVFIDNAMTENDKANSTKLLELLTEKWLTLKLSKPTIKRGRKKLGWVATRPKYCQL
;
A
#
# COMPACT_ATOMS: atom_id res chain seq x y z
N MET A 1 2.17 -6.57 -14.97
CA MET A 1 1.74 -7.89 -15.46
C MET A 1 0.39 -8.22 -14.85
N PRO A 2 -0.61 -8.61 -15.66
CA PRO A 2 -1.89 -9.11 -15.15
C PRO A 2 -1.66 -10.32 -14.24
N ARG A 3 -2.49 -10.46 -13.20
CA ARG A 3 -2.35 -11.54 -12.22
C ARG A 3 -2.80 -12.85 -12.85
N LEU A 4 -2.01 -13.91 -12.70
CA LEU A 4 -2.46 -15.26 -13.04
C LEU A 4 -3.66 -15.63 -12.14
N PHE A 5 -4.69 -16.22 -12.75
CA PHE A 5 -5.82 -16.80 -12.03
C PHE A 5 -5.34 -17.83 -11.00
N LEU A 6 -6.05 -17.94 -9.87
CA LEU A 6 -5.67 -18.85 -8.79
C LEU A 6 -5.57 -20.30 -9.26
N GLU A 7 -6.53 -20.76 -10.07
CA GLU A 7 -6.54 -22.12 -10.62
C GLU A 7 -5.31 -22.40 -11.49
N LEU A 8 -4.89 -21.43 -12.31
CA LEU A 8 -3.71 -21.60 -13.15
C LEU A 8 -2.43 -21.72 -12.31
N ARG A 9 -2.36 -20.99 -11.20
CA ARG A 9 -1.22 -21.11 -10.27
C ARG A 9 -1.20 -22.46 -9.57
N ARG A 10 -2.36 -23.00 -9.21
CA ARG A 10 -2.48 -24.35 -8.63
C ARG A 10 -2.00 -25.40 -9.63
N LEU A 11 -2.49 -25.32 -10.87
CA LEU A 11 -2.06 -26.19 -11.97
C LEU A 11 -0.53 -26.20 -12.13
N VAL A 12 0.10 -25.02 -12.17
CA VAL A 12 1.58 -24.90 -12.28
C VAL A 12 2.29 -25.60 -11.13
N VAL A 13 1.80 -25.44 -9.90
CA VAL A 13 2.39 -26.09 -8.72
C VAL A 13 2.21 -27.61 -8.78
N THR A 14 1.03 -28.11 -9.14
CA THR A 14 0.76 -29.54 -9.31
C THR A 14 1.65 -30.15 -10.39
N LEU A 15 1.79 -29.50 -11.55
CA LEU A 15 2.69 -29.95 -12.62
C LEU A 15 4.14 -30.02 -12.15
N ARG A 16 4.58 -29.05 -11.34
CA ARG A 16 5.94 -29.06 -10.78
C ARG A 16 6.13 -30.17 -9.74
N GLN A 17 5.13 -30.45 -8.91
CA GLN A 17 5.16 -31.55 -7.95
C GLN A 17 5.20 -32.92 -8.67
N ASN A 18 4.54 -33.03 -9.82
CA ASN A 18 4.57 -34.20 -10.68
C ASN A 18 5.88 -34.33 -11.50
N GLY A 19 6.91 -33.55 -11.20
CA GLY A 19 8.24 -33.65 -11.83
C GLY A 19 8.40 -32.91 -13.16
N SER A 20 7.41 -32.13 -13.62
CA SER A 20 7.53 -31.40 -14.89
C SER A 20 8.58 -30.28 -14.80
N SER A 21 9.35 -30.11 -15.87
CA SER A 21 10.27 -28.98 -16.00
C SER A 21 9.50 -27.67 -16.21
N VAL A 22 10.14 -26.52 -15.96
CA VAL A 22 9.51 -25.20 -16.20
C VAL A 22 9.20 -25.00 -17.69
N GLU A 23 10.00 -25.62 -18.57
CA GLU A 23 9.81 -25.58 -20.03
C GLU A 23 8.57 -26.37 -20.44
N ASP A 24 8.39 -27.58 -19.89
CA ASP A 24 7.21 -28.41 -20.15
C ASP A 24 5.94 -27.75 -19.63
N ILE A 25 6.00 -27.12 -18.45
CA ILE A 25 4.89 -26.34 -17.89
C ILE A 25 4.55 -25.18 -18.82
N SER A 26 5.55 -24.45 -19.29
CA SER A 26 5.34 -23.32 -20.21
C SER A 26 4.71 -23.78 -21.53
N ARG A 27 5.12 -24.94 -22.06
CA ARG A 27 4.57 -25.52 -23.29
C ARG A 27 3.10 -25.92 -23.10
N ARG A 28 2.77 -26.65 -22.03
CA ARG A 28 1.39 -27.06 -21.71
C ARG A 28 0.46 -25.86 -21.50
N LEU A 29 0.96 -24.78 -20.89
CA LEU A 29 0.18 -23.55 -20.73
C LEU A 29 -0.05 -22.86 -22.08
N LEU A 30 0.95 -22.86 -22.97
CA LEU A 30 0.82 -22.33 -24.32
C LEU A 30 -0.21 -23.12 -25.14
N ASP A 31 -0.18 -24.44 -25.06
CA ASP A 31 -1.15 -25.33 -25.72
C ASP A 31 -2.59 -25.09 -25.22
N ALA A 32 -2.73 -24.72 -23.95
CA ALA A 32 -4.01 -24.31 -23.35
C ALA A 32 -4.40 -22.84 -23.66
N GLY A 33 -3.66 -22.15 -24.54
CA GLY A 33 -3.92 -20.76 -24.93
C GLY A 33 -3.50 -19.72 -23.89
N VAL A 34 -2.72 -20.09 -22.86
CA VAL A 34 -2.29 -19.20 -21.80
C VAL A 34 -0.80 -18.89 -21.90
N THR A 35 -0.49 -17.65 -22.29
CA THR A 35 0.90 -17.18 -22.34
C THR A 35 1.35 -16.68 -20.98
N VAL A 36 2.31 -17.37 -20.37
CA VAL A 36 2.94 -16.96 -19.09
C VAL A 36 4.44 -16.84 -19.30
N SER A 37 5.03 -15.75 -18.80
CA SER A 37 6.48 -15.61 -18.86
C SER A 37 7.19 -16.61 -17.95
N ARG A 38 8.33 -17.15 -18.39
CA ARG A 38 9.17 -18.04 -17.57
C ARG A 38 9.55 -17.41 -16.23
N THR A 39 9.83 -16.11 -16.22
CA THR A 39 10.13 -15.35 -15.00
C THR A 39 8.97 -15.36 -14.00
N SER A 40 7.72 -15.32 -14.46
CA SER A 40 6.55 -15.45 -13.60
C SER A 40 6.41 -16.85 -13.03
N LEU A 41 6.66 -17.89 -13.83
CA LEU A 41 6.66 -19.28 -13.36
C LEU A 41 7.73 -19.50 -12.28
N TYR A 42 8.97 -19.03 -12.50
CA TYR A 42 10.03 -19.12 -11.50
C TYR A 42 9.67 -18.38 -10.21
N LYS A 43 9.12 -17.17 -10.29
CA LYS A 43 8.67 -16.40 -9.11
C LYS A 43 7.56 -17.13 -8.36
N LEU A 44 6.61 -17.72 -9.08
CA LEU A 44 5.51 -18.48 -8.48
C LEU A 44 6.03 -19.72 -7.74
N LEU A 45 6.89 -20.50 -8.39
CA LEU A 45 7.46 -21.72 -7.81
C LEU A 45 8.39 -21.41 -6.63
N LYS A 46 9.21 -20.36 -6.74
CA LYS A 46 10.04 -19.87 -5.64
C LYS A 46 9.20 -19.46 -4.43
N LYS A 47 8.15 -18.65 -4.66
CA LYS A 47 7.19 -18.26 -3.62
C LYS A 47 6.54 -19.48 -2.96
N TYR A 48 6.13 -20.46 -3.75
CA TYR A 48 5.53 -21.68 -3.22
C TYR A 48 6.52 -22.48 -2.36
N LYS A 49 7.78 -22.60 -2.80
CA LYS A 49 8.85 -23.26 -2.01
C LYS A 49 9.12 -22.55 -0.68
N GLU A 50 9.09 -21.21 -0.66
CA GLU A 50 9.42 -20.41 0.53
C GLU A 50 8.26 -20.25 1.51
N LYS A 51 7.02 -20.15 1.02
CA LYS A 51 5.84 -19.79 1.82
C LYS A 51 4.76 -20.86 1.85
N GLY A 52 4.84 -21.90 1.02
CA GLY A 52 3.82 -22.94 0.89
C GLY A 52 2.48 -22.45 0.30
N THR A 53 2.40 -21.20 -0.17
CA THR A 53 1.15 -20.59 -0.61
C THR A 53 1.11 -20.35 -2.11
N VAL A 54 -0.03 -20.67 -2.72
CA VAL A 54 -0.32 -20.40 -4.13
C VAL A 54 -0.98 -19.02 -4.31
N GLY A 55 -1.77 -18.62 -3.31
CA GLY A 55 -2.50 -17.36 -3.25
C GLY A 55 -1.62 -16.11 -3.24
N ASP A 56 -2.27 -14.96 -3.35
CA ASP A 56 -1.60 -13.67 -3.14
C ASP A 56 -1.17 -13.59 -1.66
N LEU A 57 0.06 -13.12 -1.43
CA LEU A 57 0.50 -12.81 -0.08
C LEU A 57 -0.25 -11.57 0.41
N TRP A 58 -0.49 -11.52 1.72
CA TRP A 58 -0.98 -10.31 2.35
C TRP A 58 -0.04 -9.16 2.02
N ARG A 59 -0.59 -8.09 1.47
CA ARG A 59 0.16 -6.86 1.28
C ARG A 59 0.27 -6.22 2.65
N ALA A 60 1.50 -5.88 3.05
CA ALA A 60 1.70 -5.06 4.23
C ALA A 60 0.90 -3.77 4.03
N THR A 61 -0.14 -3.58 4.85
CA THR A 61 -0.84 -2.31 4.91
C THR A 61 0.09 -1.36 5.65
N VAL A 62 0.38 -0.21 5.04
CA VAL A 62 1.20 0.81 5.70
C VAL A 62 0.41 1.33 6.89
N VAL A 63 0.87 1.04 8.10
CA VAL A 63 0.27 1.59 9.32
C VAL A 63 0.51 3.12 9.31
N PRO A 64 -0.55 3.95 9.36
CA PRO A 64 -0.39 5.39 9.35
C PRO A 64 0.34 5.85 10.62
N LYS A 65 1.25 6.81 10.48
CA LYS A 65 1.98 7.40 11.61
C LYS A 65 1.09 8.23 12.55
N LEU A 66 -0.09 8.66 12.07
CA LEU A 66 -1.06 9.40 12.86
C LEU A 66 -2.18 8.44 13.24
N ASN A 67 -2.34 8.23 14.55
CA ASN A 67 -3.45 7.51 15.13
C ASN A 67 -4.66 8.44 15.26
N GLU A 68 -5.80 7.88 15.64
CA GLU A 68 -7.05 8.62 15.81
C GLU A 68 -6.95 9.74 16.85
N GLU A 69 -6.29 9.49 17.98
CA GLU A 69 -6.03 10.53 19.00
C GLU A 69 -5.24 11.72 18.44
N HIS A 70 -4.23 11.46 17.60
CA HIS A 70 -3.46 12.53 16.96
C HIS A 70 -4.31 13.32 15.97
N LEU A 71 -5.24 12.66 15.29
CA LEU A 71 -6.17 13.31 14.37
C LEU A 71 -7.17 14.19 15.12
N VAL A 72 -7.76 13.70 16.22
CA VAL A 72 -8.65 14.50 17.08
C VAL A 72 -7.92 15.73 17.63
N PHE A 73 -6.66 15.58 18.03
CA PHE A 73 -5.87 16.73 18.48
C PHE A 73 -5.63 17.75 17.38
N ILE A 74 -5.31 17.30 16.15
CA ILE A 74 -5.18 18.18 14.99
C ILE A 74 -6.51 18.88 14.72
N ASP A 75 -7.63 18.17 14.83
CA ASP A 75 -8.98 18.70 14.57
C ASP A 75 -9.35 19.81 15.56
N ASN A 76 -9.13 19.57 16.85
CA ASN A 76 -9.36 20.57 17.91
C ASN A 76 -8.46 21.80 17.71
N ALA A 77 -7.16 21.59 17.45
CA ALA A 77 -6.22 22.69 17.22
C ALA A 77 -6.56 23.51 15.96
N MET A 78 -7.11 22.88 14.93
CA MET A 78 -7.61 23.56 13.73
C MET A 78 -8.92 24.30 14.00
N THR A 79 -9.81 23.75 14.82
CA THR A 79 -11.08 24.37 15.21
C THR A 79 -10.86 25.64 16.04
N GLU A 80 -9.93 25.59 16.99
CA GLU A 80 -9.56 26.74 17.84
C GLU A 80 -8.81 27.83 17.03
N ASN A 81 -8.05 27.43 16.01
CA ASN A 81 -7.31 28.36 15.16
C ASN A 81 -7.21 27.87 13.72
N ASP A 82 -8.17 28.27 12.89
CA ASP A 82 -8.26 27.89 11.48
C ASP A 82 -7.04 28.31 10.64
N LYS A 83 -6.26 29.29 11.12
CA LYS A 83 -5.01 29.75 10.50
C LYS A 83 -3.77 28.99 10.96
N ALA A 84 -3.90 27.96 11.81
CA ALA A 84 -2.77 27.20 12.30
C ALA A 84 -1.96 26.61 11.13
N ASN A 85 -0.67 26.96 11.08
CA ASN A 85 0.24 26.46 10.05
C ASN A 85 0.69 25.02 10.41
N SER A 86 0.98 24.20 9.39
CA SER A 86 1.44 22.82 9.58
C SER A 86 2.77 22.72 10.36
N THR A 87 3.55 23.79 10.46
CA THR A 87 4.73 23.91 11.32
C THR A 87 4.35 23.95 12.79
N LYS A 88 3.40 24.81 13.16
CA LYS A 88 2.96 24.96 14.55
C LYS A 88 2.27 23.69 15.05
N LEU A 89 1.48 23.04 14.21
CA LEU A 89 0.90 21.74 14.53
C LEU A 89 1.96 20.65 14.74
N LEU A 90 3.10 20.73 14.04
CA LEU A 90 4.20 19.79 14.24
C LEU A 90 4.83 19.98 15.61
N GLU A 91 5.13 21.23 15.97
CA GLU A 91 5.68 21.59 17.28
C GLU A 91 4.75 21.10 18.40
N LEU A 92 3.46 21.43 18.34
CA LEU A 92 2.46 21.02 19.33
C LEU A 92 2.32 19.48 19.45
N LEU A 93 2.37 18.76 18.33
CA LEU A 93 2.31 17.30 18.32
C LEU A 93 3.59 16.67 18.90
N THR A 94 4.76 17.25 18.61
CA THR A 94 6.04 16.76 19.13
C THR A 94 6.22 17.07 20.61
N GLU A 95 5.72 18.21 21.09
CA GLU A 95 5.68 18.56 22.51
C GLU A 95 4.78 17.60 23.30
N LYS A 96 3.58 17.31 22.79
CA LYS A 96 2.63 16.43 23.48
C LYS A 96 2.98 14.94 23.36
N TRP A 97 3.58 14.52 22.24
CA TRP A 97 4.02 13.15 22.00
C TRP A 97 5.50 13.09 21.59
N LEU A 98 6.38 13.07 22.59
CA LEU A 98 7.84 13.07 22.46
C LEU A 98 8.40 11.93 21.59
N THR A 99 7.72 10.79 21.53
CA THR A 99 8.13 9.61 20.73
C THR A 99 7.69 9.69 19.27
N LEU A 100 6.85 10.67 18.91
CA LEU A 100 6.20 10.74 17.62
C LEU A 100 7.07 11.47 16.58
N LYS A 101 7.77 10.69 15.74
CA LYS A 101 8.59 11.23 14.63
C LYS A 101 7.72 11.57 13.40
N LEU A 102 7.18 12.77 13.40
CA LEU A 102 6.40 13.31 12.29
C LEU A 102 7.22 14.21 11.36
N SER A 103 6.69 14.40 10.15
CA SER A 103 7.19 15.36 9.18
C SER A 103 6.06 16.29 8.75
N LYS A 104 6.39 17.52 8.32
CA LYS A 104 5.39 18.50 7.84
C LYS A 104 4.42 17.92 6.78
N PRO A 105 4.87 17.11 5.79
CA PRO A 105 3.95 16.48 4.84
C PRO A 105 2.95 15.50 5.48
N THR A 106 3.34 14.84 6.58
CA THR A 106 2.47 13.90 7.30
C THR A 106 1.30 14.63 7.95
N ILE A 107 1.54 15.80 8.54
CA ILE A 107 0.50 16.65 9.12
C ILE A 107 -0.41 17.23 8.05
N LYS A 108 0.15 17.67 6.90
CA LYS A 108 -0.67 18.12 5.76
C LYS A 108 -1.62 17.03 5.27
N ARG A 109 -1.16 15.78 5.20
CA ARG A 109 -2.04 14.63 4.85
C ARG A 109 -3.09 14.36 5.93
N GLY A 110 -2.71 14.44 7.21
CA GLY A 110 -3.64 14.33 8.34
C GLY A 110 -4.76 15.36 8.28
N ARG A 111 -4.41 16.65 8.11
CA ARG A 111 -5.35 17.75 7.89
C ARG A 111 -6.28 17.50 6.71
N LYS A 112 -5.72 17.12 5.56
CA LYS A 112 -6.52 16.81 4.37
C LYS A 112 -7.51 15.65 4.62
N LYS A 113 -7.10 14.63 5.40
CA LYS A 113 -7.97 13.51 5.79
C LYS A 113 -9.16 13.97 6.63
N LEU A 114 -8.96 15.00 7.47
CA LEU A 114 -10.00 15.63 8.28
C LEU A 114 -10.82 16.70 7.51
N GLY A 115 -10.52 16.96 6.24
CA GLY A 115 -11.21 17.97 5.44
C GLY A 115 -10.63 19.39 5.56
N TRP A 116 -9.62 19.61 6.41
CA TRP A 116 -8.93 20.89 6.54
C TRP A 116 -8.01 21.16 5.34
N VAL A 117 -8.58 21.76 4.29
CA VAL A 117 -7.86 22.20 3.10
C VAL A 117 -7.63 23.70 3.17
N ALA A 118 -6.41 24.14 2.87
CA ALA A 118 -6.12 25.57 2.71
C ALA A 118 -6.85 26.07 1.46
N THR A 119 -8.02 26.66 1.65
CA THR A 119 -8.77 27.33 0.58
C THR A 119 -8.03 28.63 0.26
N ARG A 120 -7.46 28.73 -0.95
CA ARG A 120 -6.94 30.00 -1.44
C ARG A 120 -8.10 31.02 -1.45
N PRO A 121 -7.88 32.29 -1.05
CA PRO A 121 -8.89 33.29 -1.30
C PRO A 121 -9.19 33.31 -2.80
N LYS A 122 -10.47 33.18 -3.17
CA LYS A 122 -10.91 33.48 -4.52
C LYS A 122 -10.70 34.99 -4.68
N TYR A 123 -9.61 35.38 -5.33
CA TYR A 123 -9.47 36.75 -5.80
C TYR A 123 -10.60 36.96 -6.81
N CYS A 124 -11.70 37.58 -6.37
CA CYS A 124 -12.60 38.26 -7.27
C CYS A 124 -11.82 39.47 -7.76
N GLN A 125 -11.15 39.33 -8.90
CA GLN A 125 -10.63 40.47 -9.63
C GLN A 125 -11.85 41.36 -9.95
N LEU A 126 -11.95 42.47 -9.20
CA LEU A 126 -12.87 43.58 -9.48
C LEU A 126 -12.41 44.31 -10.74
#